data_AF-A0A9N8IY51-F1
#
_entry.id   AF-A0A9N8IY51-F1
#
_cell.length_a   1.000
_cell.length_b   1.000
_cell.length_c   1.000
_cell.angle_alpha   90.00
_cell.angle_beta   90.00
_cell.angle_gamma   90.00
#
_symmetry.space_group_name_H-M   'P 1'
#
loop_
_entity.id
_entity.type
_entity.pdbx_description
1 polymer ?
#
loop_
_entity_poly.entity_id
_entity_poly.type
_entity_poly.pdbx_seq_one_letter_code
_entity_poly.pdbx_strand_id
1 'polypeptide(L)'
;MAKGPEKNTKNKALHTKLLNRKKAKLREEKEAQAKRLKALTAKMNEKKNGEDLDLSKNKSQNKTQMEEFGRIIVSETAMKSENPQDVIHSNISVINLMREEGVDDEFIHEDALTSYYLDYYYSQYTEGNFSQFVYNSGWNKELNELIEEGLALIGAEKHLELFLEQSKKVKLISNIKLGKFLKAKLEGVNPVRDSLNNDTFFELEENLAELNANFLKNHPDFEVLSVDEMFADLEEYVGHEIKRA
;
A
#
# COMPACT_ATOMS: atom_id res chain seq x y z
N MET A 1 -37.31 -13.96 -19.76
CA MET A 1 -37.33 -12.48 -19.78
C MET A 1 -35.92 -11.99 -19.46
N ALA A 2 -35.20 -11.49 -20.47
CA ALA A 2 -33.81 -11.08 -20.34
C ALA A 2 -33.68 -9.81 -19.48
N LYS A 3 -32.96 -9.90 -18.36
CA LYS A 3 -32.49 -8.72 -17.62
C LYS A 3 -31.16 -8.29 -18.26
N GLY A 4 -31.24 -7.35 -19.20
CA GLY A 4 -30.14 -6.97 -20.08
C GLY A 4 -29.00 -6.13 -19.46
N PRO A 5 -27.98 -5.76 -20.28
CA PRO A 5 -26.74 -5.08 -19.90
C PRO A 5 -26.91 -3.68 -19.28
N GLU A 6 -28.09 -3.07 -19.38
CA GLU A 6 -28.41 -1.75 -18.80
C GLU A 6 -28.44 -1.70 -17.27
N LYS A 7 -28.67 -2.83 -16.58
CA LYS A 7 -28.60 -2.86 -15.11
C LYS A 7 -27.17 -2.85 -14.59
N ASN A 8 -26.22 -3.39 -15.37
CA ASN A 8 -24.83 -3.51 -14.96
C ASN A 8 -24.08 -2.16 -15.05
N THR A 9 -24.38 -1.37 -16.09
CA THR A 9 -23.84 -0.01 -16.26
C THR A 9 -24.39 0.97 -15.22
N LYS A 10 -25.68 0.87 -14.84
CA LYS A 10 -26.28 1.70 -13.78
C LYS A 10 -25.70 1.41 -12.40
N ASN A 11 -25.40 0.15 -12.09
CA ASN A 11 -24.76 -0.23 -10.82
C ASN A 11 -23.30 0.22 -10.75
N LYS A 12 -22.55 0.11 -11.86
CA LYS A 12 -21.17 0.62 -11.97
C LYS A 12 -21.13 2.15 -11.77
N ALA A 13 -22.01 2.89 -12.46
CA ALA A 13 -22.11 4.34 -12.32
C ALA A 13 -22.54 4.79 -10.91
N LEU A 14 -23.44 4.05 -10.25
CA LEU A 14 -23.85 4.30 -8.86
C LEU A 14 -22.68 4.07 -7.89
N HIS A 15 -21.91 3.01 -8.10
CA HIS A 15 -20.74 2.68 -7.29
C HIS A 15 -19.64 3.74 -7.43
N THR A 16 -19.31 4.16 -8.65
CA THR A 16 -18.35 5.25 -8.91
C THR A 16 -18.79 6.55 -8.25
N LYS A 17 -20.08 6.89 -8.32
CA LYS A 17 -20.62 8.10 -7.68
C LYS A 17 -20.58 8.03 -6.15
N LEU A 18 -20.78 6.84 -5.58
CA LEU A 18 -20.69 6.62 -4.14
C LEU A 18 -19.23 6.69 -3.66
N LEU A 19 -18.29 6.11 -4.40
CA LEU A 19 -16.84 6.19 -4.15
C LEU A 19 -16.36 7.63 -4.19
N ASN A 20 -16.69 8.40 -5.24
CA ASN A 20 -16.27 9.80 -5.36
C ASN A 20 -16.84 10.67 -4.22
N ARG A 21 -18.08 10.40 -3.78
CA ARG A 21 -18.65 11.07 -2.60
C ARG A 21 -17.94 10.71 -1.30
N LYS A 22 -17.53 9.45 -1.13
CA LYS A 22 -16.74 9.03 0.04
C LYS A 22 -15.34 9.65 0.03
N LYS A 23 -14.65 9.66 -1.11
CA LYS A 23 -13.34 10.31 -1.26
C LYS A 23 -13.42 11.82 -0.99
N ALA A 24 -14.45 12.51 -1.50
CA ALA A 24 -14.68 13.92 -1.22
C ALA A 24 -14.93 14.17 0.28
N LYS A 25 -15.77 13.35 0.93
CA LYS A 25 -16.05 13.49 2.36
C LYS A 25 -14.82 13.22 3.22
N LEU A 26 -14.01 12.23 2.87
CA LEU A 26 -12.77 11.92 3.58
C LEU A 26 -11.75 13.06 3.44
N ARG A 27 -11.67 13.68 2.25
CA ARG A 27 -10.83 14.87 2.03
C ARG A 27 -11.31 16.06 2.85
N GLU A 28 -12.61 16.33 2.89
CA GLU A 28 -13.20 17.39 3.73
C GLU A 28 -12.94 17.14 5.23
N GLU A 29 -13.05 15.90 5.69
CA GLU A 29 -12.75 15.51 7.08
C GLU A 29 -11.25 15.67 7.41
N LYS A 30 -10.34 15.26 6.51
CA LYS A 30 -8.89 15.48 6.64
C LYS A 30 -8.54 16.97 6.67
N GLU A 31 -9.12 17.78 5.80
CA GLU A 31 -8.92 19.24 5.78
C GLU A 31 -9.48 19.91 7.06
N ALA A 32 -10.64 19.46 7.56
CA ALA A 32 -11.21 19.94 8.81
C ALA A 32 -10.35 19.55 10.02
N GLN A 33 -9.79 18.33 10.03
CA GLN A 33 -8.89 17.86 11.07
C GLN A 33 -7.56 18.63 11.05
N ALA A 34 -6.99 18.89 9.87
CA ALA A 34 -5.79 19.73 9.71
C ALA A 34 -6.04 21.16 10.21
N LYS A 35 -7.20 21.76 9.89
CA LYS A 35 -7.58 23.09 10.41
C LYS A 35 -7.75 23.08 11.93
N ARG A 36 -8.36 22.04 12.51
CA ARG A 36 -8.50 21.88 13.97
C ARG A 36 -7.15 21.71 14.64
N LEU A 37 -6.25 20.91 14.07
CA LEU A 37 -4.91 20.69 14.59
C LEU A 37 -4.12 22.01 14.56
N LYS A 38 -4.14 22.72 13.44
CA LYS A 38 -3.51 24.05 13.29
C LYS A 38 -4.05 25.06 14.32
N ALA A 39 -5.36 25.07 14.57
CA ALA A 39 -5.98 25.93 15.58
C ALA A 39 -5.60 25.52 17.01
N LEU A 40 -5.47 24.22 17.28
CA LEU A 40 -5.03 23.71 18.58
C LEU A 40 -3.55 24.07 18.83
N THR A 41 -2.70 23.90 17.83
CA THR A 41 -1.28 24.27 17.87
C THR A 41 -1.10 25.77 18.07
N ALA A 42 -1.90 26.61 17.40
CA ALA A 42 -1.89 28.06 17.61
C ALA A 42 -2.28 28.42 19.06
N LYS A 43 -3.35 27.82 19.60
CA LYS A 43 -3.76 28.01 21.00
C LYS A 43 -2.73 27.49 22.01
N MET A 44 -2.05 26.39 21.71
CA MET A 44 -0.97 25.87 22.56
C MET A 44 0.26 26.77 22.53
N ASN A 45 0.58 27.39 21.38
CA ASN A 45 1.67 28.36 21.25
C ASN A 45 1.35 29.69 21.93
N GLU A 46 0.10 30.17 21.87
CA GLU A 46 -0.35 31.33 22.64
C GLU A 46 -0.24 31.10 24.15
N LYS A 47 -0.48 29.86 24.62
CA LYS A 47 -0.36 29.47 26.03
C LYS A 47 1.09 29.27 26.50
N LYS A 48 2.03 29.02 25.57
CA LYS A 48 3.48 28.87 25.84
C LYS A 48 4.24 30.20 25.87
N ASN A 49 3.66 31.31 25.39
CA ASN A 49 4.30 32.64 25.44
C ASN A 49 4.34 33.28 26.84
N GLY A 50 4.01 32.54 27.91
CA GLY A 50 4.12 33.01 29.29
C GLY A 50 5.42 32.62 30.01
N GLU A 51 6.13 31.56 29.58
CA GLU A 51 7.31 31.06 30.28
C GLU A 51 8.32 30.47 29.27
N ASP A 52 9.58 30.92 29.36
CA ASP A 52 10.78 30.44 28.65
C ASP A 52 10.93 30.73 27.14
N LEU A 53 11.19 32.01 26.85
CA LEU A 53 11.94 32.45 25.68
C LEU A 53 13.45 32.29 25.94
N ASP A 54 14.10 31.19 25.52
CA ASP A 54 15.42 31.31 24.85
C ASP A 54 16.04 30.04 24.20
N LEU A 55 15.58 28.81 24.43
CA LEU A 55 16.41 27.63 24.05
C LEU A 55 15.80 26.67 23.01
N SER A 56 14.59 26.90 22.52
CA SER A 56 13.91 25.97 21.58
C SER A 56 13.84 26.43 20.12
N LYS A 57 14.24 27.68 19.82
CA LYS A 57 14.08 28.27 18.47
C LYS A 57 14.90 27.59 17.37
N ASN A 58 15.91 26.79 17.70
CA ASN A 58 16.74 26.11 16.70
C ASN A 58 16.36 24.66 16.37
N LYS A 59 15.37 24.05 17.04
CA LYS A 59 14.97 22.65 16.77
C LYS A 59 13.62 22.49 16.06
N SER A 60 12.86 23.56 15.89
CA SER A 60 11.50 23.49 15.32
C SER A 60 11.34 24.13 13.94
N GLN A 61 12.42 24.64 13.32
CA GLN A 61 12.36 25.30 12.01
C GLN A 61 13.03 24.54 10.87
N ASN A 62 13.54 23.32 11.10
CA ASN A 62 14.02 22.41 10.05
C ASN A 62 13.27 21.07 10.11
N LYS A 63 11.94 21.10 10.03
CA LYS A 63 11.26 20.02 9.32
C LYS A 63 11.28 20.50 7.87
N THR A 64 12.36 20.20 7.15
CA THR A 64 12.42 20.34 5.70
C THR A 64 11.09 19.80 5.19
N GLN A 65 10.34 20.60 4.44
CA GLN A 65 9.16 20.12 3.72
C GLN A 65 9.72 19.14 2.68
N MET A 66 9.89 17.89 3.08
CA MET A 66 10.21 16.81 2.17
C MET A 66 8.98 16.69 1.26
N GLU A 67 9.18 16.98 -0.01
CA GLU A 67 8.14 16.76 -1.01
C GLU A 67 8.10 15.26 -1.33
N GLU A 68 6.96 14.78 -1.81
CA GLU A 68 6.86 13.41 -2.33
C GLU A 68 7.93 13.19 -3.41
N PHE A 69 8.58 12.03 -3.40
CA PHE A 69 9.62 11.69 -4.37
C PHE A 69 9.09 11.70 -5.81
N GLY A 70 7.80 11.39 -5.99
CA GLY A 70 7.06 11.62 -7.23
C GLY A 70 7.45 10.73 -8.40
N ARG A 71 8.30 9.71 -8.20
CA ARG A 71 8.77 8.82 -9.26
C ARG A 71 8.72 7.36 -8.87
N ILE A 72 8.50 6.51 -9.86
CA ILE A 72 8.58 5.05 -9.75
C ILE A 72 9.83 4.59 -10.49
N ILE A 73 10.83 4.11 -9.76
CA ILE A 73 12.14 3.76 -10.34
C ILE A 73 12.32 2.25 -10.41
N VAL A 74 12.73 1.77 -11.58
CA VAL A 74 13.16 0.38 -11.81
C VAL A 74 14.52 0.38 -12.50
N SER A 75 15.36 -0.59 -12.14
CA SER A 75 16.69 -0.73 -12.74
C SER A 75 16.62 -1.17 -14.22
N GLU A 76 17.58 -0.73 -15.02
CA GLU A 76 17.73 -1.22 -16.39
C GLU A 76 17.82 -2.75 -16.48
N THR A 77 18.50 -3.38 -15.51
CA THR A 77 18.67 -4.85 -15.48
C THR A 77 17.32 -5.54 -15.31
N ALA A 78 16.49 -5.07 -14.38
CA ALA A 78 15.14 -5.59 -14.18
C ALA A 78 14.26 -5.37 -15.42
N MET A 79 14.38 -4.22 -16.08
CA MET A 79 13.62 -3.94 -17.31
C MET A 79 14.00 -4.82 -18.51
N LYS A 80 15.24 -5.30 -18.55
CA LYS A 80 15.71 -6.24 -19.57
C LYS A 80 15.35 -7.70 -19.25
N SER A 81 14.84 -7.98 -18.05
CA SER A 81 14.45 -9.33 -17.66
C SER A 81 13.13 -9.75 -18.31
N GLU A 82 13.04 -11.03 -18.66
CA GLU A 82 11.80 -11.66 -19.12
C GLU A 82 10.86 -12.00 -17.95
N ASN A 83 11.37 -11.99 -16.70
CA ASN A 83 10.58 -12.28 -15.52
C ASN A 83 9.88 -11.01 -14.99
N PRO A 84 8.53 -10.94 -14.98
CA PRO A 84 7.79 -9.79 -14.45
C PRO A 84 8.14 -9.46 -13.00
N GLN A 85 8.49 -10.48 -12.20
CA GLN A 85 8.84 -10.27 -10.79
C GLN A 85 10.10 -9.42 -10.60
N ASP A 86 11.04 -9.42 -11.56
CA ASP A 86 12.28 -8.65 -11.40
C ASP A 86 12.00 -7.14 -11.42
N VAL A 87 10.99 -6.70 -12.19
CA VAL A 87 10.54 -5.30 -12.24
C VAL A 87 9.91 -4.90 -10.91
N ILE A 88 9.06 -5.77 -10.35
CA ILE A 88 8.40 -5.57 -9.07
C ILE A 88 9.44 -5.51 -7.94
N HIS A 89 10.34 -6.49 -7.88
CA HIS A 89 11.43 -6.53 -6.90
C HIS A 89 12.37 -5.33 -7.00
N SER A 90 12.62 -4.82 -8.21
CA SER A 90 13.42 -3.60 -8.37
C SER A 90 12.72 -2.38 -7.77
N ASN A 91 11.41 -2.22 -8.00
CA ASN A 91 10.61 -1.17 -7.34
C ASN A 91 10.61 -1.33 -5.81
N ILE A 92 10.43 -2.56 -5.32
CA ILE A 92 10.50 -2.88 -3.88
C ILE A 92 11.85 -2.51 -3.28
N SER A 93 12.94 -2.74 -4.01
CA SER A 93 14.29 -2.42 -3.54
C SER A 93 14.48 -0.92 -3.34
N VAL A 94 13.94 -0.10 -4.24
CA VAL A 94 13.94 1.37 -4.10
C VAL A 94 13.14 1.80 -2.88
N ILE A 95 11.92 1.29 -2.71
CA ILE A 95 11.05 1.60 -1.56
C ILE A 95 11.72 1.21 -0.24
N ASN A 96 12.31 0.02 -0.17
CA ASN A 96 13.01 -0.44 1.02
C ASN A 96 14.21 0.44 1.34
N LEU A 97 15.00 0.82 0.33
CA LEU A 97 16.12 1.73 0.52
C LEU A 97 15.65 3.10 1.04
N MET A 98 14.59 3.67 0.47
CA MET A 98 13.99 4.92 0.96
C MET A 98 13.56 4.80 2.43
N ARG A 99 12.92 3.69 2.82
CA ARG A 99 12.53 3.42 4.21
C ARG A 99 13.72 3.24 5.14
N GLU A 100 14.76 2.56 4.69
CA GLU A 100 16.02 2.39 5.44
C GLU A 100 16.70 3.73 5.71
N GLU A 101 16.60 4.66 4.75
CA GLU A 101 17.07 6.06 4.89
C GLU A 101 16.08 6.96 5.66
N GLY A 102 14.99 6.41 6.19
CA GLY A 102 14.04 7.11 7.05
C GLY A 102 12.99 7.93 6.31
N VAL A 103 12.81 7.72 5.01
CA VAL A 103 11.70 8.29 4.26
C VAL A 103 10.39 7.61 4.68
N ASP A 104 9.42 8.42 5.11
CA ASP A 104 8.08 7.94 5.43
C ASP A 104 7.31 7.57 4.16
N ASP A 105 6.43 6.57 4.25
CA ASP A 105 5.59 6.11 3.14
C ASP A 105 4.75 7.26 2.54
N GLU A 106 4.41 8.31 3.32
CA GLU A 106 3.70 9.49 2.81
C GLU A 106 4.49 10.29 1.75
N PHE A 107 5.81 10.08 1.66
CA PHE A 107 6.69 10.73 0.69
C PHE A 107 7.15 9.78 -0.43
N ILE A 108 6.71 8.53 -0.42
CA ILE A 108 6.96 7.55 -1.49
C ILE A 108 5.75 7.56 -2.43
N HIS A 109 6.01 7.39 -3.72
CA HIS A 109 4.94 7.38 -4.73
C HIS A 109 3.84 6.34 -4.41
N GLU A 110 2.58 6.77 -4.37
CA GLU A 110 1.44 5.94 -3.95
C GLU A 110 1.31 4.65 -4.80
N ASP A 111 1.45 4.75 -6.12
CA ASP A 111 1.36 3.59 -7.01
C ASP A 111 2.59 2.65 -6.92
N ALA A 112 3.76 3.15 -6.52
CA ALA A 112 4.91 2.30 -6.20
C ALA A 112 4.62 1.46 -4.95
N LEU A 113 4.04 2.07 -3.91
CA LEU A 113 3.58 1.38 -2.71
C LEU A 113 2.44 0.40 -3.01
N THR A 114 1.52 0.75 -3.90
CA THR A 114 0.45 -0.16 -4.35
C THR A 114 1.04 -1.44 -4.95
N SER A 115 2.03 -1.31 -5.84
CA SER A 115 2.75 -2.47 -6.39
C SER A 115 3.46 -3.29 -5.31
N TYR A 116 4.12 -2.63 -4.36
CA TYR A 116 4.77 -3.27 -3.21
C TYR A 116 3.79 -4.12 -2.39
N TYR A 117 2.62 -3.57 -2.04
CA TYR A 117 1.65 -4.29 -1.21
C TYR A 117 0.96 -5.42 -1.96
N LEU A 118 0.75 -5.28 -3.28
CA LEU A 118 0.23 -6.36 -4.11
C LEU A 118 1.22 -7.53 -4.19
N ASP A 119 2.52 -7.25 -4.27
CA ASP A 119 3.55 -8.29 -4.16
C ASP A 119 3.58 -8.94 -2.78
N TYR A 120 3.48 -8.15 -1.70
CA TYR A 120 3.34 -8.70 -0.35
C TYR A 120 2.15 -9.67 -0.28
N TYR A 121 0.97 -9.26 -0.75
CA TYR A 121 -0.21 -10.13 -0.81
C TYR A 121 0.05 -11.41 -1.60
N TYR A 122 0.62 -11.30 -2.80
CA TYR A 122 0.98 -12.44 -3.64
C TYR A 122 1.92 -13.40 -2.92
N SER A 123 3.02 -12.89 -2.37
CA SER A 123 4.04 -13.67 -1.66
C SER A 123 3.47 -14.37 -0.43
N GLN A 124 2.62 -13.69 0.35
CA GLN A 124 1.95 -14.33 1.48
C GLN A 124 1.04 -15.49 1.03
N TYR A 125 0.32 -15.32 -0.09
CA TYR A 125 -0.56 -16.35 -0.62
C TYR A 125 0.23 -17.54 -1.17
N THR A 126 1.33 -17.31 -1.87
CA THR A 126 2.14 -18.39 -2.44
C THR A 126 2.92 -19.17 -1.38
N GLU A 127 3.41 -18.51 -0.33
CA GLU A 127 4.18 -19.15 0.74
C GLU A 127 3.29 -19.92 1.74
N GLY A 128 2.11 -19.39 2.07
CA GLY A 128 1.29 -19.93 3.16
C GLY A 128 -0.22 -19.76 2.98
N ASN A 129 -0.68 -19.47 1.75
CA ASN A 129 -2.08 -19.29 1.39
C ASN A 129 -2.72 -18.08 2.09
N PHE A 130 -4.03 -17.88 1.92
CA PHE A 130 -4.73 -16.71 2.45
C PHE A 130 -4.61 -16.57 3.97
N SER A 131 -4.54 -17.69 4.70
CA SER A 131 -4.37 -17.63 6.16
C SER A 131 -3.05 -16.99 6.58
N GLN A 132 -1.96 -17.19 5.82
CA GLN A 132 -0.67 -16.55 6.08
C GLN A 132 -0.77 -15.03 5.89
N PHE A 133 -1.43 -14.58 4.82
CA PHE A 133 -1.72 -13.16 4.62
C PHE A 133 -2.51 -12.58 5.79
N VAL A 134 -3.62 -13.23 6.19
CA VAL A 134 -4.44 -12.79 7.33
C VAL A 134 -3.63 -12.71 8.62
N TYR A 135 -2.77 -13.72 8.84
CA TYR A 135 -1.93 -13.81 10.04
C TYR A 135 -0.84 -12.74 10.08
N ASN A 136 -0.02 -12.63 9.04
CA ASN A 136 1.13 -11.71 8.99
C ASN A 136 0.71 -10.25 8.86
N SER A 137 -0.41 -9.96 8.19
CA SER A 137 -0.97 -8.60 8.13
C SER A 137 -1.64 -8.17 9.44
N GLY A 138 -1.88 -9.11 10.37
CA GLY A 138 -2.74 -8.87 11.54
C GLY A 138 -4.20 -8.56 11.17
N TRP A 139 -4.62 -8.92 9.95
CA TRP A 139 -5.89 -8.51 9.35
C TRP A 139 -6.10 -6.98 9.39
N ASN A 140 -5.02 -6.23 9.15
CA ASN A 140 -5.02 -4.78 9.16
C ASN A 140 -6.01 -4.22 8.12
N LYS A 141 -6.91 -3.33 8.57
CA LYS A 141 -7.98 -2.80 7.73
C LYS A 141 -7.45 -1.95 6.57
N GLU A 142 -6.47 -1.08 6.83
CA GLU A 142 -5.93 -0.16 5.82
C GLU A 142 -5.19 -0.94 4.73
N LEU A 143 -4.36 -1.92 5.12
CA LEU A 143 -3.72 -2.82 4.16
C LEU A 143 -4.75 -3.59 3.34
N ASN A 144 -5.80 -4.12 3.96
CA ASN A 144 -6.85 -4.82 3.22
C ASN A 144 -7.58 -3.91 2.21
N GLU A 145 -7.81 -2.64 2.57
CA GLU A 145 -8.39 -1.64 1.65
C GLU A 145 -7.41 -1.33 0.50
N LEU A 146 -6.10 -1.22 0.77
CA LEU A 146 -5.07 -1.05 -0.25
C LEU A 146 -4.99 -2.25 -1.22
N ILE A 147 -5.09 -3.49 -0.72
CA ILE A 147 -5.11 -4.68 -1.59
C ILE A 147 -6.37 -4.68 -2.46
N GLU A 148 -7.55 -4.38 -1.89
CA GLU A 148 -8.80 -4.32 -2.66
C GLU A 148 -8.73 -3.26 -3.76
N GLU A 149 -8.27 -2.05 -3.44
CA GLU A 149 -8.13 -0.95 -4.39
C GLU A 149 -7.04 -1.23 -5.43
N GLY A 150 -5.90 -1.79 -5.02
CA GLY A 150 -4.79 -2.15 -5.90
C GLY A 150 -5.17 -3.23 -6.91
N LEU A 151 -5.83 -4.33 -6.47
CA LEU A 151 -6.30 -5.38 -7.37
C LEU A 151 -7.29 -4.83 -8.41
N ALA A 152 -8.18 -3.93 -7.98
CA ALA A 152 -9.11 -3.26 -8.89
C ALA A 152 -8.38 -2.33 -9.88
N LEU A 153 -7.37 -1.60 -9.41
CA LEU A 153 -6.60 -0.64 -10.20
C LEU A 153 -5.83 -1.32 -11.34
N ILE A 154 -5.19 -2.46 -11.06
CA ILE A 154 -4.40 -3.21 -12.07
C ILE A 154 -5.26 -4.13 -12.95
N GLY A 155 -6.58 -4.15 -12.74
CA GLY A 155 -7.49 -5.01 -13.51
C GLY A 155 -7.43 -6.49 -13.15
N ALA A 156 -6.96 -6.84 -11.95
CA ALA A 156 -6.90 -8.22 -11.47
C ALA A 156 -8.28 -8.68 -10.96
N GLU A 157 -9.25 -8.79 -11.86
CA GLU A 157 -10.66 -9.03 -11.53
C GLU A 157 -10.88 -10.37 -10.79
N LYS A 158 -10.13 -11.42 -11.17
CA LYS A 158 -10.27 -12.74 -10.55
C LYS A 158 -9.61 -12.81 -9.19
N HIS A 159 -8.44 -12.21 -9.04
CA HIS A 159 -7.81 -12.07 -7.72
C HIS A 159 -8.65 -11.19 -6.80
N LEU A 160 -9.26 -10.11 -7.30
CA LEU A 160 -10.17 -9.25 -6.53
C LEU A 160 -11.41 -10.00 -6.05
N GLU A 161 -12.06 -10.75 -6.93
CA GLU A 161 -13.24 -11.56 -6.59
C GLU A 161 -12.91 -12.56 -5.47
N LEU A 162 -11.79 -13.27 -5.60
CA LEU A 162 -11.30 -14.21 -4.60
C LEU A 162 -10.98 -13.50 -3.27
N PHE A 163 -10.24 -12.39 -3.31
CA PHE A 163 -9.91 -11.60 -2.11
C PHE A 163 -11.16 -11.15 -1.35
N LEU A 164 -12.19 -10.68 -2.07
CA LEU A 164 -13.47 -10.27 -1.48
C LEU A 164 -14.23 -11.46 -0.89
N GLU A 165 -14.21 -12.62 -1.54
CA GLU A 165 -14.82 -13.84 -0.99
C GLU A 165 -14.12 -14.29 0.30
N GLN A 166 -12.80 -14.39 0.29
CA GLN A 166 -12.00 -14.80 1.44
C GLN A 166 -12.12 -13.80 2.59
N SER A 167 -12.15 -12.50 2.28
CA SER A 167 -12.40 -11.45 3.26
C SER A 167 -13.75 -11.59 3.97
N LYS A 168 -14.80 -12.06 3.27
CA LYS A 168 -16.09 -12.35 3.92
C LYS A 168 -15.97 -13.50 4.92
N LYS A 169 -15.19 -14.54 4.59
CA LYS A 169 -14.95 -15.67 5.52
C LYS A 169 -14.30 -15.17 6.80
N VAL A 170 -13.28 -14.32 6.73
CA VAL A 170 -12.63 -13.74 7.92
C VAL A 170 -13.60 -12.87 8.71
N LYS A 171 -14.41 -12.04 8.04
CA LYS A 171 -15.43 -11.18 8.69
C LYS A 171 -16.51 -11.98 9.43
N LEU A 172 -16.75 -13.24 9.07
CA LEU A 172 -17.67 -14.14 9.78
C LEU A 172 -17.04 -14.83 10.99
N ILE A 173 -15.71 -14.81 11.12
CA ILE A 173 -15.01 -15.32 12.29
C ILE A 173 -15.24 -14.34 13.45
N SER A 174 -15.61 -14.85 14.63
CA SER A 174 -15.77 -14.00 15.80
C SER A 174 -14.46 -13.32 16.18
N ASN A 175 -14.53 -12.06 16.64
CA ASN A 175 -13.35 -11.29 17.06
C ASN A 175 -12.48 -12.04 18.08
N ILE A 176 -13.11 -12.85 18.96
CA ILE A 176 -12.39 -13.68 19.94
C ILE A 176 -11.58 -14.77 19.24
N LYS A 177 -12.17 -15.48 18.27
CA LYS A 177 -11.51 -16.57 17.55
C LYS A 177 -10.41 -16.01 16.64
N LEU A 178 -10.67 -14.91 15.93
CA LEU A 178 -9.68 -14.23 15.10
C LEU A 178 -8.52 -13.70 15.96
N GLY A 179 -8.80 -13.03 17.07
CA GLY A 179 -7.77 -12.53 17.98
C GLY A 179 -6.90 -13.63 18.60
N LYS A 180 -7.46 -14.84 18.84
CA LYS A 180 -6.67 -16.01 19.24
C LYS A 180 -5.78 -16.52 18.12
N PHE A 181 -6.30 -16.57 16.90
CA PHE A 181 -5.55 -16.97 15.72
C PHE A 181 -4.32 -16.08 15.48
N LEU A 182 -4.51 -14.77 15.49
CA LEU A 182 -3.43 -13.78 15.25
C LEU A 182 -2.33 -13.77 16.33
N LYS A 183 -2.57 -14.39 17.49
CA LYS A 183 -1.60 -14.47 18.61
C LYS A 183 -0.99 -15.86 18.79
N ALA A 184 -1.53 -16.87 18.10
CA ALA A 184 -1.06 -18.25 18.19
C ALA A 184 0.09 -18.48 17.21
N LYS A 185 0.78 -19.62 17.32
CA LYS A 185 1.68 -20.06 16.23
C LYS A 185 0.83 -20.48 15.04
N LEU A 186 1.29 -20.13 13.83
CA LEU A 186 0.60 -20.52 12.60
C LEU A 186 0.80 -22.01 12.27
N GLU A 187 1.94 -22.57 12.64
CA GLU A 187 2.28 -23.99 12.49
C GLU A 187 1.45 -24.90 13.41
N GLY A 188 1.38 -26.20 13.05
CA GLY A 188 0.67 -27.21 13.83
C GLY A 188 -0.84 -27.22 13.57
N VAL A 189 -1.61 -27.70 14.55
CA VAL A 189 -3.07 -27.79 14.44
C VAL A 189 -3.68 -26.40 14.58
N ASN A 190 -4.28 -25.88 13.51
CA ASN A 190 -4.87 -24.54 13.49
C ASN A 190 -6.18 -24.50 12.69
N PRO A 191 -7.34 -24.72 13.34
CA PRO A 191 -8.63 -24.79 12.65
C PRO A 191 -9.05 -23.50 11.93
N VAL A 192 -8.51 -22.33 12.32
CA VAL A 192 -8.79 -21.07 11.61
C VAL A 192 -7.98 -21.02 10.31
N ARG A 193 -6.68 -21.30 10.38
CA ARG A 193 -5.80 -21.44 9.21
C ARG A 193 -6.42 -22.40 8.19
N ASP A 194 -6.76 -23.60 8.64
CA ASP A 194 -7.27 -24.67 7.79
C ASP A 194 -8.61 -24.29 7.13
N SER A 195 -9.44 -23.48 7.80
CA SER A 195 -10.71 -23.00 7.24
C SER A 195 -10.57 -21.87 6.23
N LEU A 196 -9.44 -21.15 6.23
CA LEU A 196 -9.17 -20.04 5.31
C LEU A 196 -8.39 -20.50 4.08
N ASN A 197 -7.66 -21.61 4.16
CA ASN A 197 -6.88 -22.13 3.06
C ASN A 197 -7.73 -22.83 2.00
N ASN A 198 -7.38 -22.62 0.74
CA ASN A 198 -7.97 -23.27 -0.43
C ASN A 198 -7.04 -23.08 -1.63
N ASP A 199 -7.24 -23.90 -2.66
CA ASP A 199 -6.35 -23.92 -3.82
C ASP A 199 -6.77 -22.95 -4.93
N THR A 200 -7.92 -22.28 -4.80
CA THR A 200 -8.51 -21.44 -5.86
C THR A 200 -7.56 -20.36 -6.39
N PHE A 201 -6.70 -19.80 -5.55
CA PHE A 201 -5.70 -18.82 -5.98
C PHE A 201 -4.71 -19.38 -7.00
N PHE A 202 -4.26 -20.62 -6.81
CA PHE A 202 -3.31 -21.30 -7.68
C PHE A 202 -3.95 -21.83 -8.97
N GLU A 203 -5.28 -21.85 -9.01
CA GLU A 203 -6.07 -22.24 -10.18
C GLU A 203 -6.43 -21.05 -11.08
N LEU A 204 -6.15 -19.81 -10.64
CA LEU A 204 -6.43 -18.62 -11.44
C LEU A 204 -5.47 -18.53 -12.63
N GLU A 205 -6.04 -18.38 -13.84
CA GLU A 205 -5.27 -18.10 -15.06
C GLU A 205 -4.71 -16.66 -15.08
N GLU A 206 -5.24 -15.77 -14.23
CA GLU A 206 -4.82 -14.38 -14.11
C GLU A 206 -3.44 -14.29 -13.45
N ASN A 207 -2.42 -13.90 -14.22
CA ASN A 207 -1.07 -13.73 -13.71
C ASN A 207 -0.91 -12.38 -12.99
N LEU A 208 -1.03 -12.41 -11.66
CA LEU A 208 -0.95 -11.21 -10.83
C LEU A 208 0.40 -10.48 -10.94
N ALA A 209 1.50 -11.22 -11.10
CA ALA A 209 2.82 -10.65 -11.26
C ALA A 209 2.95 -9.89 -12.59
N GLU A 210 2.41 -10.45 -13.69
CA GLU A 210 2.38 -9.76 -14.98
C GLU A 210 1.53 -8.48 -14.92
N LEU A 211 0.34 -8.55 -14.31
CA LEU A 211 -0.54 -7.39 -14.17
C LEU A 211 0.12 -6.27 -13.35
N ASN A 212 0.75 -6.63 -12.23
CA ASN A 212 1.45 -5.68 -11.36
C ASN A 212 2.68 -5.06 -12.07
N ALA A 213 3.50 -5.87 -12.73
CA ALA A 213 4.65 -5.36 -13.48
C ALA A 213 4.21 -4.44 -14.65
N ASN A 214 3.14 -4.80 -15.35
CA ASN A 214 2.59 -3.97 -16.43
C ASN A 214 1.98 -2.67 -15.90
N PHE A 215 1.38 -2.68 -14.71
CA PHE A 215 0.89 -1.48 -14.06
C PHE A 215 2.03 -0.47 -13.82
N LEU A 216 3.16 -0.93 -13.28
CA LEU A 216 4.35 -0.08 -13.11
C LEU A 216 4.86 0.44 -14.47
N LYS A 217 5.10 -0.45 -15.43
CA LYS A 217 5.71 -0.10 -16.74
C LYS A 217 4.90 0.90 -17.56
N ASN A 218 3.58 0.95 -17.37
CA ASN A 218 2.68 1.85 -18.09
C ASN A 218 2.35 3.13 -17.30
N HIS A 219 2.91 3.30 -16.11
CA HIS A 219 2.69 4.47 -15.27
C HIS A 219 3.40 5.71 -15.86
N PRO A 220 2.77 6.91 -15.87
CA PRO A 220 3.38 8.12 -16.42
C PRO A 220 4.67 8.55 -15.71
N ASP A 221 4.76 8.29 -14.40
CA ASP A 221 5.91 8.63 -13.56
C ASP A 221 6.92 7.47 -13.45
N PHE A 222 6.86 6.50 -14.37
CA PHE A 222 7.79 5.37 -14.44
C PHE A 222 9.11 5.76 -15.11
N GLU A 223 10.21 5.52 -14.40
CA GLU A 223 11.57 5.78 -14.87
C GLU A 223 12.45 4.54 -14.78
N VAL A 224 13.30 4.39 -15.80
CA VAL A 224 14.29 3.31 -15.87
C VAL A 224 15.67 3.93 -15.72
N LEU A 225 16.39 3.53 -14.67
CA LEU A 225 17.71 4.08 -14.34
C LEU A 225 18.75 2.97 -14.22
N SER A 226 20.01 3.31 -14.47
CA SER A 226 21.13 2.45 -14.05
C SER A 226 21.27 2.46 -12.53
N VAL A 227 21.92 1.44 -11.95
CA VAL A 227 22.09 1.36 -10.49
C VAL A 227 22.79 2.60 -9.93
N ASP A 228 23.80 3.13 -10.63
CA ASP A 228 24.51 4.34 -10.19
C ASP A 228 23.61 5.59 -10.20
N GLU A 229 22.77 5.74 -11.22
CA GLU A 229 21.78 6.84 -11.29
C GLU A 229 20.70 6.70 -10.21
N MET A 230 20.24 5.47 -9.93
CA MET A 230 19.28 5.23 -8.84
C MET A 230 19.85 5.71 -7.49
N PHE A 231 21.11 5.39 -7.19
CA PHE A 231 21.75 5.89 -5.98
C PHE A 231 21.89 7.40 -6.00
N ALA A 232 22.38 8.00 -7.09
CA ALA A 232 22.54 9.45 -7.18
C ALA A 232 21.22 10.19 -6.94
N ASP A 233 20.13 9.71 -7.54
CA ASP A 233 18.80 10.29 -7.41
C ASP A 233 18.24 10.18 -5.99
N LEU A 234 18.41 9.02 -5.35
CA LEU A 234 17.98 8.82 -3.97
C LEU A 234 18.84 9.62 -2.99
N GLU A 235 20.15 9.71 -3.21
CA GLU A 235 21.09 10.52 -2.41
C GLU A 235 20.76 12.01 -2.50
N GLU A 236 20.44 12.51 -3.70
CA GLU A 236 19.96 13.88 -3.89
C GLU A 236 18.66 14.12 -3.11
N TYR A 237 17.74 13.16 -3.15
CA TYR A 237 16.45 13.27 -2.47
C TYR A 237 16.56 13.23 -0.93
N VAL A 238 17.36 12.31 -0.38
CA VAL A 238 17.54 12.17 1.09
C VAL A 238 18.53 13.20 1.65
N GLY A 239 19.39 13.78 0.80
CA GLY A 239 20.34 14.82 1.16
C GLY A 239 21.65 14.32 1.75
N HIS A 240 21.99 13.04 1.57
CA HIS A 240 23.26 12.44 1.99
C HIS A 240 23.63 11.22 1.15
N GLU A 241 24.91 10.83 1.18
CA GLU A 241 25.42 9.64 0.49
C GLU A 241 24.90 8.36 1.16
N ILE A 242 24.37 7.45 0.35
CA ILE A 242 23.79 6.18 0.80
C ILE A 242 24.89 5.12 0.79
N LYS A 243 24.95 4.32 1.86
CA LYS A 243 25.94 3.24 1.95
C LYS A 243 25.58 2.12 0.97
N ARG A 244 26.43 1.93 -0.03
CA ARG A 244 26.35 0.79 -0.95
C ARG A 244 26.88 -0.46 -0.22
N ALA A 245 25.99 -1.42 0.04
CA ALA A 245 26.32 -2.70 0.69
C ALA A 245 26.88 -3.72 -0.31
#